data_AF-A0A6B0WBL3-F1
#
_entry.id   AF-A0A6B0WBL3-F1
#
_cell.length_a   1.000
_cell.length_b   1.000
_cell.length_c   1.000
_cell.angle_alpha   90.00
_cell.angle_beta   90.00
_cell.angle_gamma   90.00
#
_symmetry.space_group_name_H-M   'P 1'
#
loop_
_entity.id
_entity.type
_entity.pdbx_description
1 polymer ?
#
loop_
_entity_poly.entity_id
_entity_poly.type
_entity_poly.pdbx_seq_one_letter_code
_entity_poly.pdbx_strand_id
1 'polypeptide(L)'
;MRILFAGIIGRYPFGGVTWCSLMYLLGLRDLGHEVCYLEDTGEGIYDADADAISEDPSYGTRTIHAALAPHGLGDRWCFVNYDETYHGWSRDRLREYCRGADLYIDLSGGCWFWRDEYRAIPRRIFIDSDPVFTQLAIAKGVTWYVDFFRGFDHLFTFGANVGTPACDVPTGGFTWRPTWQPVVTRLWRTDRPPARNRFTTVMTWKTESFTDVDGNKD
;
A
#
# COMPACT_ATOMS: atom_id res chain seq x y z
N MET A 1 16.67 -10.62 -4.52
CA MET A 1 16.44 -9.24 -4.96
C MET A 1 16.28 -8.35 -3.75
N ARG A 2 16.61 -7.07 -3.90
CA ARG A 2 16.29 -6.00 -2.95
C ARG A 2 15.05 -5.25 -3.40
N ILE A 3 14.02 -5.22 -2.56
CA ILE A 3 12.69 -4.72 -2.90
C ILE A 3 12.33 -3.57 -1.97
N LEU A 4 11.91 -2.45 -2.57
CA LEU A 4 11.28 -1.35 -1.87
C LEU A 4 9.77 -1.49 -2.03
N PHE A 5 9.05 -1.62 -0.92
CA PHE A 5 7.61 -1.90 -0.91
C PHE A 5 6.86 -0.75 -0.25
N ALA A 6 6.12 0.03 -1.04
CA ALA A 6 5.29 1.11 -0.55
C ALA A 6 3.88 0.61 -0.15
N GLY A 7 3.38 1.07 1.00
CA GLY A 7 2.04 0.79 1.49
C GLY A 7 1.55 1.87 2.46
N ILE A 8 0.45 1.60 3.17
CA ILE A 8 -0.32 2.60 3.95
C ILE A 8 -0.68 2.15 5.37
N ILE A 9 0.20 1.40 6.03
CA ILE A 9 0.06 0.96 7.43
C ILE A 9 -0.09 2.17 8.38
N GLY A 10 0.73 3.21 8.22
CA GLY A 10 0.71 4.38 9.09
C GLY A 10 -0.48 5.30 8.82
N ARG A 11 -0.78 5.51 7.52
CA ARG A 11 -1.84 6.37 7.00
C ARG A 11 -3.22 5.88 7.37
N TYR A 12 -3.41 4.57 7.30
CA TYR A 12 -4.63 3.87 7.68
C TYR A 12 -4.28 2.74 8.66
N PRO A 13 -4.09 3.04 9.95
CA PRO A 13 -3.61 2.10 10.98
C PRO A 13 -4.67 1.09 11.43
N PHE A 14 -5.40 0.52 10.47
CA PHE A 14 -6.38 -0.53 10.68
C PHE A 14 -5.74 -1.90 10.44
N GLY A 15 -6.20 -2.90 11.20
CA GLY A 15 -5.66 -4.26 11.11
C GLY A 15 -5.75 -4.85 9.70
N GLY A 16 -6.87 -4.62 8.98
CA GLY A 16 -7.04 -5.09 7.61
C GLY A 16 -6.00 -4.52 6.64
N VAL A 17 -5.81 -3.19 6.65
CA VAL A 17 -4.81 -2.50 5.83
C VAL A 17 -3.40 -2.96 6.18
N THR A 18 -3.10 -3.09 7.47
CA THR A 18 -1.82 -3.59 7.96
C THR A 18 -1.51 -4.98 7.40
N TRP A 19 -2.49 -5.88 7.43
CA TRP A 19 -2.32 -7.23 6.89
C TRP A 19 -2.12 -7.27 5.38
N CYS A 20 -2.70 -6.34 4.61
CA CYS A 20 -2.45 -6.24 3.17
C CYS A 20 -0.95 -6.10 2.87
N SER A 21 -0.27 -5.15 3.53
CA SER A 21 1.18 -4.95 3.37
C SER A 21 2.01 -6.08 3.98
N LEU A 22 1.67 -6.54 5.19
CA LEU A 22 2.43 -7.60 5.88
C LEU A 22 2.49 -8.89 5.06
N MET A 23 1.40 -9.29 4.43
CA MET A 23 1.38 -10.55 3.66
C MET A 23 2.34 -10.50 2.47
N TYR A 24 2.47 -9.36 1.81
CA TYR A 24 3.49 -9.17 0.76
C TYR A 24 4.90 -9.17 1.35
N LEU A 25 5.17 -8.34 2.36
CA LEU A 25 6.50 -8.21 2.97
C LEU A 25 7.03 -9.57 3.45
N LEU A 26 6.19 -10.33 4.15
CA LEU A 26 6.56 -11.62 4.71
C LEU A 26 6.65 -12.71 3.63
N GLY A 27 5.74 -12.71 2.66
CA GLY A 27 5.81 -13.65 1.53
C GLY A 27 7.07 -13.45 0.68
N LEU A 28 7.40 -12.20 0.33
CA LEU A 28 8.60 -11.86 -0.43
C LEU A 28 9.88 -12.23 0.34
N ARG A 29 9.90 -11.98 1.65
CA ARG A 29 11.04 -12.40 2.48
C ARG A 29 11.15 -13.92 2.58
N ASP A 30 10.05 -14.64 2.73
CA ASP A 30 10.05 -16.11 2.79
C ASP A 30 10.51 -16.72 1.44
N LEU A 31 10.38 -15.98 0.33
CA LEU A 31 10.99 -16.30 -0.98
C LEU A 31 12.48 -15.91 -1.10
N GLY A 32 13.11 -15.44 -0.02
CA GLY A 32 14.53 -15.10 0.04
C GLY A 32 14.88 -13.69 -0.48
N HIS A 33 13.92 -12.76 -0.51
CA HIS A 33 14.17 -11.38 -0.88
C HIS A 33 14.47 -10.48 0.32
N GLU A 34 15.31 -9.47 0.10
CA GLU A 34 15.47 -8.36 1.02
C GLU A 34 14.34 -7.36 0.78
N VAL A 35 13.60 -6.99 1.82
CA VAL A 35 12.47 -6.07 1.74
C VAL A 35 12.66 -4.89 2.69
N CYS A 36 12.26 -3.71 2.25
CA CYS A 36 12.08 -2.53 3.08
C CYS A 36 10.66 -1.99 2.85
N TYR A 37 9.94 -1.73 3.93
CA TYR A 37 8.67 -1.04 3.87
C TYR A 37 8.89 0.47 3.67
N LEU A 38 8.08 1.10 2.84
CA LEU A 38 8.06 2.53 2.60
C LEU A 38 6.63 3.04 2.75
N GLU A 39 6.50 4.25 3.23
CA GLU A 39 5.26 5.02 3.16
C GLU A 39 5.61 6.47 2.90
N ASP A 40 5.18 6.99 1.75
CA ASP A 40 5.54 8.32 1.24
C ASP A 40 4.36 8.86 0.44
N THR A 41 3.24 9.03 1.15
CA THR A 41 1.95 9.40 0.56
C THR A 41 1.84 10.90 0.31
N GLY A 42 2.62 11.71 1.02
CA GLY A 42 2.48 13.17 1.05
C GLY A 42 1.24 13.65 1.83
N GLU A 43 0.59 12.78 2.58
CA GLU A 43 -0.64 13.07 3.33
C GLU A 43 -0.43 12.94 4.85
N GLY A 44 -1.27 13.61 5.63
CA GLY A 44 -1.38 13.36 7.08
C GLY A 44 -1.93 11.96 7.37
N ILE A 45 -1.62 11.44 8.56
CA ILE A 45 -2.05 10.10 8.98
C ILE A 45 -3.38 10.14 9.71
N TYR A 46 -4.15 9.05 9.74
CA TYR A 46 -5.30 8.96 10.62
C TYR A 46 -4.85 8.49 12.02
N ASP A 47 -5.06 9.33 13.03
CA ASP A 47 -4.86 8.98 14.44
C ASP A 47 -6.17 8.46 15.01
N ALA A 48 -6.22 7.16 15.31
CA ALA A 48 -7.44 6.51 15.78
C ALA A 48 -7.76 6.80 17.25
N ASP A 49 -6.81 7.29 18.05
CA ASP A 49 -7.07 7.73 19.43
C ASP A 49 -7.72 9.12 19.43
N ALA A 50 -7.31 9.99 18.50
CA ALA A 50 -7.87 11.32 18.29
C ALA A 50 -9.11 11.35 17.38
N ASP A 51 -9.37 10.26 16.65
CA ASP A 51 -10.40 10.16 15.60
C ASP A 51 -10.30 11.29 14.56
N ALA A 52 -9.08 11.55 14.09
CA ALA A 52 -8.80 12.67 13.19
C ALA A 52 -7.61 12.41 12.26
N ILE A 53 -7.56 13.13 11.15
CA ILE A 53 -6.32 13.25 10.37
C ILE A 53 -5.36 14.16 11.12
N SER A 54 -4.14 13.68 11.32
CA SER A 54 -3.08 14.33 12.07
C SER A 54 -1.86 14.56 11.20
N GLU A 55 -1.25 15.72 11.37
CA GLU A 55 0.06 16.09 10.82
C GLU A 55 1.22 15.54 11.65
N ASP A 56 0.96 15.15 12.91
CA ASP A 56 1.92 14.46 13.77
C ASP A 56 2.00 12.97 13.36
N PRO A 57 3.15 12.49 12.84
CA PRO A 57 3.29 11.13 12.36
C PRO A 57 3.46 10.10 13.49
N SER A 58 3.47 10.53 14.75
CA SER A 58 3.82 9.67 15.89
C SER A 58 2.89 8.45 16.04
N TYR A 59 1.58 8.59 15.77
CA TYR A 59 0.65 7.45 15.82
C TYR A 59 0.95 6.44 14.71
N GLY A 60 1.05 6.91 13.46
CA GLY A 60 1.34 6.08 12.29
C GLY A 60 2.70 5.37 12.40
N THR A 61 3.75 6.10 12.78
CA THR A 61 5.11 5.55 12.92
C THR A 61 5.23 4.51 14.04
N ARG A 62 4.58 4.72 15.19
CA ARG A 62 4.47 3.69 16.24
C ARG A 62 3.74 2.45 15.73
N THR A 63 2.66 2.64 14.97
CA THR A 63 1.88 1.53 14.39
C THR A 63 2.71 0.73 13.39
N ILE A 64 3.42 1.40 12.47
CA ILE A 64 4.34 0.76 11.52
C ILE A 64 5.38 -0.07 12.28
N HIS A 65 6.06 0.52 13.26
CA HIS A 65 7.07 -0.20 14.04
C HIS A 65 6.48 -1.41 14.78
N ALA A 66 5.34 -1.23 15.46
CA ALA A 66 4.67 -2.30 16.20
C ALA A 66 4.21 -3.45 15.30
N ALA A 67 3.79 -3.16 14.07
CA ALA A 67 3.40 -4.17 13.08
C ALA A 67 4.61 -4.93 12.51
N LEU A 68 5.72 -4.22 12.25
CA LEU A 68 6.88 -4.77 11.54
C LEU A 68 7.90 -5.44 12.47
N ALA A 69 8.11 -4.92 13.69
CA ALA A 69 9.12 -5.42 14.63
C ALA A 69 8.94 -6.88 15.06
N PRO A 70 7.73 -7.40 15.36
CA PRO A 70 7.52 -8.81 15.72
C PRO A 70 7.93 -9.77 14.61
N HIS A 71 8.02 -9.27 13.38
CA HIS A 71 8.46 -10.04 12.23
C HIS A 71 9.92 -9.77 11.88
N GLY A 72 10.71 -9.04 12.68
CA GLY A 72 12.11 -8.74 12.36
C GLY A 72 12.29 -7.74 11.23
N LEU A 73 11.30 -6.87 11.01
CA LEU A 73 11.34 -5.75 10.07
C LEU A 73 11.33 -4.38 10.79
N GLY A 74 11.52 -4.37 12.11
CA GLY A 74 11.44 -3.16 12.94
C GLY A 74 12.50 -2.10 12.63
N ASP A 75 13.59 -2.50 11.96
CA ASP A 75 14.68 -1.66 11.47
C ASP A 75 14.74 -1.61 9.92
N ARG A 76 13.65 -1.98 9.24
CA ARG A 76 13.54 -2.06 7.77
C ARG A 76 12.30 -1.36 7.24
N TRP A 77 12.13 -0.12 7.65
CA TRP A 77 11.05 0.73 7.17
C TRP A 77 11.44 2.21 7.14
N CYS A 78 10.78 2.94 6.25
CA CYS A 78 10.88 4.39 6.15
C CYS A 78 9.48 4.97 6.02
N PHE A 79 9.18 5.99 6.82
CA PHE A 79 8.00 6.82 6.65
C PHE A 79 8.46 8.24 6.33
N VAL A 80 7.92 8.83 5.27
CA VAL A 80 8.19 10.21 4.86
C VAL A 80 6.92 11.01 5.09
N ASN A 81 6.99 11.94 6.04
CA ASN A 81 5.85 12.78 6.38
C ASN A 81 5.62 13.84 5.30
N TYR A 82 4.43 14.47 5.30
CA TYR A 82 4.07 15.51 4.32
C TYR A 82 5.02 16.73 4.34
N ASP A 83 5.67 17.00 5.47
CA ASP A 83 6.66 18.06 5.67
C ASP A 83 8.11 17.64 5.32
N GLU A 84 8.25 16.48 4.65
CA GLU A 84 9.52 15.86 4.27
C GLU A 84 10.42 15.42 5.44
N THR A 85 9.88 15.28 6.65
CA THR A 85 10.59 14.61 7.75
C THR A 85 10.58 13.08 7.56
N TYR A 86 11.67 12.43 7.97
CA TYR A 86 11.90 11.00 7.76
C TYR A 86 11.92 10.27 9.11
N HIS A 87 11.18 9.16 9.20
CA HIS A 87 11.08 8.31 10.39
C HIS A 87 11.42 6.86 10.05
N GLY A 88 11.97 6.14 11.03
CA GLY A 88 12.56 4.81 10.80
C GLY A 88 13.95 4.96 10.18
N TRP A 89 14.02 4.95 8.85
CA TRP A 89 15.27 5.25 8.13
C TRP A 89 15.44 6.73 7.87
N SER A 90 16.71 7.17 7.82
CA SER A 90 17.04 8.49 7.31
C SER A 90 16.90 8.54 5.79
N ARG A 91 16.75 9.76 5.26
CA ARG A 91 16.75 10.02 3.81
C ARG A 91 17.94 9.39 3.08
N ASP A 92 19.15 9.54 3.63
CA ASP A 92 20.37 9.02 3.01
C ASP A 92 20.38 7.49 2.96
N ARG A 93 19.88 6.84 4.02
CA ARG A 93 19.76 5.38 4.07
C ARG A 93 18.73 4.87 3.07
N LEU A 94 17.58 5.54 2.94
CA LEU A 94 16.58 5.21 1.92
C LEU A 94 17.19 5.31 0.51
N ARG A 95 17.88 6.41 0.21
CA ARG A 95 18.54 6.63 -1.09
C ARG A 95 19.61 5.58 -1.39
N GLU A 96 20.41 5.21 -0.40
CA GLU A 96 21.37 4.12 -0.53
C GLU A 96 20.69 2.78 -0.84
N TYR A 97 19.59 2.48 -0.15
CA TYR A 97 18.82 1.27 -0.41
C TYR A 97 18.27 1.26 -1.85
N CYS A 98 17.64 2.35 -2.29
CA CYS A 98 17.09 2.51 -3.64
C CYS A 98 18.15 2.32 -4.73
N ARG A 99 19.38 2.82 -4.54
CA ARG A 99 20.49 2.63 -5.51
C ARG A 99 20.83 1.17 -5.79
N GLY A 100 20.60 0.29 -4.82
CA GLY A 100 20.81 -1.15 -4.97
C GLY A 100 19.52 -1.96 -5.08
N ALA A 101 18.34 -1.31 -5.17
CA ALA A 101 17.06 -2.00 -5.26
C ALA A 101 16.83 -2.50 -6.69
N ASP A 102 16.29 -3.71 -6.80
CA ASP A 102 15.95 -4.34 -8.08
C ASP A 102 14.49 -4.06 -8.47
N LEU A 103 13.63 -3.84 -7.48
CA LEU A 103 12.18 -3.73 -7.65
C LEU A 103 11.56 -2.73 -6.67
N TYR A 104 10.74 -1.85 -7.21
CA TYR A 104 9.79 -1.01 -6.48
C TYR A 104 8.38 -1.59 -6.64
N ILE A 105 7.68 -1.78 -5.53
CA ILE A 105 6.28 -2.21 -5.50
C ILE A 105 5.50 -1.11 -4.79
N ASP A 106 4.49 -0.56 -5.45
CA ASP A 106 3.52 0.35 -4.84
C ASP A 106 2.19 -0.38 -4.68
N LEU A 107 1.77 -0.65 -3.44
CA LEU A 107 0.48 -1.27 -3.14
C LEU A 107 -0.54 -0.17 -2.84
N SER A 108 -1.42 0.10 -3.82
CA SER A 108 -2.56 1.03 -3.74
C SER A 108 -2.37 2.22 -2.80
N GLY A 109 -1.51 3.14 -3.21
CA GLY A 109 -1.37 4.44 -2.56
C GLY A 109 -0.33 4.51 -1.47
N GLY A 110 0.67 3.63 -1.50
CA GLY A 110 1.87 3.80 -0.68
C GLY A 110 2.71 5.02 -1.11
N CYS A 111 2.57 5.43 -2.37
CA CYS A 111 3.07 6.69 -2.91
C CYS A 111 2.17 7.18 -4.06
N TRP A 112 2.08 8.50 -4.25
CA TRP A 112 1.29 9.11 -5.35
C TRP A 112 2.12 10.06 -6.23
N PHE A 113 3.45 9.99 -6.11
CA PHE A 113 4.38 10.80 -6.87
C PHE A 113 5.70 10.06 -7.07
N TRP A 114 6.56 10.58 -7.94
CA TRP A 114 7.86 10.01 -8.21
C TRP A 114 8.96 10.85 -7.58
N ARG A 115 9.72 10.25 -6.66
CA ARG A 115 11.07 10.73 -6.32
C ARG A 115 12.11 10.14 -7.27
N ASP A 116 13.22 10.84 -7.46
CA ASP A 116 14.30 10.40 -8.35
C ASP A 116 14.85 9.03 -7.94
N GLU A 117 15.01 8.80 -6.63
CA GLU A 117 15.46 7.53 -6.08
C GLU A 117 14.50 6.36 -6.36
N TYR A 118 13.19 6.58 -6.43
CA TYR A 118 12.23 5.54 -6.77
C TYR A 118 12.21 5.29 -8.28
N ARG A 119 12.30 6.38 -9.07
CA ARG A 119 12.30 6.34 -10.53
C ARG A 119 13.54 5.61 -11.07
N ALA A 120 14.66 5.70 -10.36
CA ALA A 120 15.92 5.04 -10.72
C ALA A 120 15.91 3.51 -10.51
N ILE A 121 14.93 2.96 -9.78
CA ILE A 121 14.83 1.51 -9.57
C ILE A 121 14.46 0.82 -10.90
N PRO A 122 15.20 -0.21 -11.36
CA PRO A 122 15.06 -0.75 -12.71
C PRO A 122 13.70 -1.35 -13.06
N ARG A 123 12.94 -1.82 -12.05
CA ARG A 123 11.60 -2.37 -12.19
C ARG A 123 10.68 -1.72 -11.19
N ARG A 124 9.53 -1.23 -11.65
CA ARG A 124 8.50 -0.58 -10.84
C ARG A 124 7.15 -1.17 -11.18
N ILE A 125 6.45 -1.66 -10.17
CA ILE A 125 5.10 -2.20 -10.35
C ILE A 125 4.13 -1.50 -9.41
N PHE A 126 2.91 -1.31 -9.89
CA PHE A 126 1.78 -0.90 -9.06
C PHE A 126 0.85 -2.09 -8.88
N ILE A 127 0.30 -2.26 -7.69
CA ILE A 127 -0.72 -3.26 -7.38
C ILE A 127 -1.96 -2.54 -6.91
N ASP A 128 -3.00 -2.59 -7.72
CA ASP A 128 -4.31 -2.03 -7.44
C ASP A 128 -5.17 -3.03 -6.65
N SER A 129 -5.20 -2.86 -5.32
CA SER A 129 -5.99 -3.70 -4.42
C SER A 129 -7.46 -3.30 -4.30
N ASP A 130 -7.83 -2.09 -4.75
CA ASP A 130 -9.21 -1.58 -4.74
C ASP A 130 -9.61 -1.13 -6.16
N PRO A 131 -9.91 -2.09 -7.06
CA PRO A 131 -10.15 -1.81 -8.46
C PRO A 131 -11.40 -0.95 -8.69
N VAL A 132 -11.53 -0.48 -9.93
CA VAL A 132 -12.53 0.47 -10.44
C VAL A 132 -12.17 1.91 -10.17
N PHE A 133 -11.85 2.30 -8.93
CA PHE A 133 -11.54 3.71 -8.60
C PHE A 133 -10.33 4.23 -9.38
N THR A 134 -9.22 3.49 -9.33
CA THR A 134 -7.99 3.82 -10.05
C THR A 134 -8.23 3.97 -11.55
N GLN A 135 -8.95 3.02 -12.15
CA GLN A 135 -9.24 3.00 -13.58
C GLN A 135 -10.16 4.15 -14.02
N LEU A 136 -11.21 4.44 -13.24
CA LEU A 136 -12.09 5.57 -13.50
C LEU A 136 -11.35 6.92 -13.35
N ALA A 137 -10.49 7.06 -12.34
CA ALA A 137 -9.67 8.26 -12.17
C ALA A 137 -8.68 8.46 -13.34
N ILE A 138 -8.08 7.38 -13.87
CA ILE A 138 -7.28 7.44 -15.10
C ILE A 138 -8.15 7.84 -16.30
N ALA A 139 -9.35 7.28 -16.43
CA ALA A 139 -10.25 7.54 -17.55
C ALA A 139 -10.73 9.01 -17.60
N LYS A 140 -10.79 9.69 -16.45
CA LYS A 140 -11.03 11.15 -16.38
C LYS A 140 -9.90 11.96 -17.03
N GLY A 141 -8.74 11.36 -17.30
CA GLY A 141 -7.68 11.96 -18.11
C GLY A 141 -6.89 13.07 -17.41
N VAL A 142 -6.91 13.13 -16.09
CA VAL A 142 -6.13 14.11 -15.32
C VAL A 142 -4.63 13.83 -15.53
N THR A 143 -3.93 14.76 -16.19
CA THR A 143 -2.58 14.55 -16.74
C THR A 143 -1.60 13.99 -15.72
N TRP A 144 -1.50 14.58 -14.53
CA TRP A 144 -0.53 14.14 -13.52
C TRP A 144 -0.78 12.69 -13.06
N TYR A 145 -2.05 12.28 -12.97
CA TYR A 145 -2.42 10.94 -12.51
C TYR A 145 -2.08 9.91 -13.59
N VAL A 146 -2.43 10.19 -14.85
CA VAL A 146 -2.05 9.35 -15.98
C VAL A 146 -0.53 9.22 -16.10
N ASP A 147 0.20 10.33 -15.94
CA ASP A 147 1.67 10.35 -16.00
C ASP A 147 2.32 9.62 -14.83
N PHE A 148 1.71 9.65 -13.63
CA PHE A 148 2.13 8.82 -12.51
C PHE A 148 2.12 7.34 -12.88
N PHE A 149 1.00 6.84 -13.44
CA PHE A 149 0.87 5.43 -13.85
C PHE A 149 1.78 5.03 -15.01
N ARG A 150 2.11 5.97 -15.92
CA ARG A 150 3.11 5.74 -16.99
C ARG A 150 4.53 5.49 -16.46
N GLY A 151 4.81 5.84 -15.20
CA GLY A 151 6.11 5.59 -14.57
C GLY A 151 6.35 4.13 -14.17
N PHE A 152 5.30 3.31 -14.12
CA PHE A 152 5.42 1.89 -13.80
C PHE A 152 5.64 1.03 -15.04
N ASP A 153 6.43 -0.03 -14.89
CA ASP A 153 6.69 -0.99 -15.95
C ASP A 153 5.53 -1.97 -16.11
N HIS A 154 4.89 -2.34 -14.99
CA HIS A 154 3.70 -3.21 -14.97
C HIS A 154 2.67 -2.75 -13.94
N LEU A 155 1.40 -2.87 -14.31
CA LEU A 155 0.26 -2.59 -13.44
C LEU A 155 -0.49 -3.90 -13.18
N PHE A 156 -0.71 -4.20 -11.91
CA PHE A 156 -1.49 -5.33 -11.45
C PHE A 156 -2.78 -4.87 -10.79
N THR A 157 -3.80 -5.71 -10.77
CA THR A 157 -5.08 -5.41 -10.12
C THR A 157 -5.73 -6.65 -9.53
N PHE A 158 -6.46 -6.49 -8.43
CA PHE A 158 -7.36 -7.53 -7.91
C PHE A 158 -8.66 -7.66 -8.74
N GLY A 159 -8.94 -6.69 -9.62
CA GLY A 159 -10.05 -6.73 -10.55
C GLY A 159 -9.81 -7.73 -11.69
N ALA A 160 -10.06 -9.01 -11.44
CA ALA A 160 -9.69 -10.09 -12.37
C ALA A 160 -10.31 -9.98 -13.78
N ASN A 161 -11.43 -9.26 -13.93
CA ASN A 161 -12.09 -9.05 -15.22
C ASN A 161 -11.68 -7.74 -15.92
N VAL A 162 -10.95 -6.84 -15.25
CA VAL A 162 -10.54 -5.55 -15.83
C VAL A 162 -9.67 -5.78 -17.07
N GLY A 163 -9.99 -5.10 -18.17
CA GLY A 163 -9.30 -5.28 -19.46
C GLY A 163 -9.73 -6.51 -20.25
N THR A 164 -10.78 -7.21 -19.83
CA THR A 164 -11.42 -8.30 -20.60
C THR A 164 -12.78 -7.86 -21.15
N PRO A 165 -13.34 -8.56 -22.15
CA PRO A 165 -14.70 -8.29 -22.64
C PRO A 165 -15.84 -8.49 -21.61
N ALA A 166 -15.54 -9.07 -20.44
CA ALA A 166 -16.52 -9.31 -19.38
C ALA A 166 -16.65 -8.13 -18.38
N CYS A 167 -15.94 -7.02 -18.61
CA CYS A 167 -15.95 -5.87 -17.72
C CYS A 167 -15.73 -4.57 -18.50
N ASP A 168 -16.68 -3.65 -18.40
CA ASP A 168 -16.66 -2.38 -19.12
C ASP A 168 -15.84 -1.28 -18.42
N VAL A 169 -15.15 -1.60 -17.31
CA VAL A 169 -14.28 -0.64 -16.61
C VAL A 169 -13.17 -0.19 -17.57
N PRO A 170 -13.03 1.12 -17.84
CA PRO A 170 -12.07 1.62 -18.83
C PRO A 170 -10.64 1.40 -18.34
N THR A 171 -9.77 0.81 -19.18
CA THR A 171 -8.37 0.55 -18.77
C THR A 171 -7.47 1.78 -18.85
N GLY A 172 -7.95 2.88 -19.45
CA GLY A 172 -7.16 4.10 -19.65
C GLY A 172 -6.00 3.95 -20.63
N GLY A 173 -6.04 2.94 -21.51
CA GLY A 173 -4.94 2.59 -22.41
C GLY A 173 -3.81 1.79 -21.75
N PHE A 174 -3.95 1.44 -20.47
CA PHE A 174 -2.99 0.61 -19.75
C PHE A 174 -3.34 -0.88 -19.84
N THR A 175 -2.34 -1.73 -19.62
CA THR A 175 -2.53 -3.18 -19.43
C THR A 175 -2.55 -3.51 -17.95
N TRP A 176 -3.70 -3.95 -17.46
CA TRP A 176 -3.89 -4.40 -16.08
C TRP A 176 -3.78 -5.92 -16.00
N ARG A 177 -2.81 -6.40 -15.23
CA ARG A 177 -2.58 -7.83 -15.03
C ARG A 177 -3.34 -8.31 -13.79
N PRO A 178 -4.18 -9.37 -13.88
CA PRO A 178 -4.85 -9.88 -12.70
C PRO A 178 -3.84 -10.44 -11.69
N THR A 179 -4.07 -10.16 -10.42
CA THR A 179 -3.35 -10.76 -9.29
C THR A 179 -4.29 -10.88 -8.09
N TRP A 180 -3.82 -11.48 -7.01
CA TRP A 180 -4.58 -11.63 -5.77
C TRP A 180 -3.71 -11.32 -4.57
N GLN A 181 -4.35 -10.93 -3.47
CA GLN A 181 -3.68 -10.74 -2.19
C GLN A 181 -2.97 -12.04 -1.78
N PRO A 182 -1.64 -12.03 -1.58
CA PRO A 182 -0.95 -13.17 -1.03
C PRO A 182 -1.40 -13.43 0.40
N VAL A 183 -1.38 -14.69 0.81
CA VAL A 183 -1.72 -15.10 2.18
C VAL A 183 -0.62 -16.00 2.74
N VAL A 184 0.08 -15.50 3.75
CA VAL A 184 1.06 -16.24 4.55
C VAL A 184 0.30 -17.11 5.55
N THR A 185 -0.17 -18.26 5.08
CA THR A 185 -1.12 -19.15 5.78
C THR A 185 -0.66 -19.60 7.16
N ARG A 186 0.65 -19.67 7.42
CA ARG A 186 1.20 -20.00 8.75
C ARG A 186 0.80 -19.00 9.85
N LEU A 187 0.48 -17.75 9.50
CA LEU A 187 0.04 -16.71 10.45
C LEU A 187 -1.46 -16.80 10.78
N TRP A 188 -2.21 -17.63 10.04
CA TRP A 188 -3.62 -17.89 10.26
C TRP A 188 -3.88 -19.22 10.97
N ARG A 189 -2.81 -19.92 11.36
CA ARG A 189 -2.86 -21.14 12.17
C ARG A 189 -2.58 -20.77 13.62
N THR A 190 -3.43 -21.21 14.53
CA THR A 190 -3.23 -21.06 15.97
C THR A 190 -3.51 -22.38 16.66
N ASP A 191 -2.56 -22.84 17.47
CA ASP A 191 -2.74 -24.00 18.35
C ASP A 191 -3.44 -23.59 19.66
N ARG A 192 -3.61 -22.28 19.90
CA ARG A 192 -4.31 -21.78 21.08
C ARG A 192 -5.81 -21.98 20.89
N PRO A 193 -6.49 -22.72 21.80
CA PRO A 193 -7.93 -22.85 21.73
C PRO A 193 -8.59 -21.47 21.91
N PRO A 194 -9.75 -21.25 21.30
CA PRO A 194 -10.44 -19.98 21.40
C PRO A 194 -10.84 -19.72 22.87
N ALA A 195 -10.46 -18.56 23.41
CA ALA A 195 -10.81 -18.16 24.77
C ALA A 195 -12.32 -17.89 24.93
N ARG A 196 -13.04 -17.69 23.82
CA ARG A 196 -14.49 -17.46 23.77
C ARG A 196 -15.09 -18.24 22.61
N ASN A 197 -16.30 -18.75 22.79
CA ASN A 197 -17.09 -19.40 21.74
C ASN A 197 -17.93 -18.42 20.91
N ARG A 198 -17.73 -17.11 21.08
CA ARG A 198 -18.45 -16.03 20.39
C ARG A 198 -17.50 -14.89 20.07
N PHE A 199 -17.74 -14.24 18.94
CA PHE A 199 -17.03 -13.04 18.51
C PHE A 199 -18.04 -11.91 18.30
N THR A 200 -17.61 -10.67 18.58
CA THR A 200 -18.35 -9.46 18.24
C THR A 200 -17.58 -8.75 17.14
N THR A 201 -18.24 -8.44 16.03
CA THR A 201 -17.67 -7.67 14.93
C THR A 201 -18.19 -6.24 15.00
N VAL A 202 -17.32 -5.26 14.79
CA VAL A 202 -17.73 -3.87 14.52
C VAL A 202 -17.63 -3.68 13.02
N MET A 203 -18.75 -3.31 12.38
CA MET A 203 -18.83 -3.02 10.96
C MET A 203 -19.67 -1.76 10.79
N THR A 204 -19.24 -0.86 9.91
CA THR A 204 -20.11 0.21 9.40
C THR A 204 -20.58 -0.17 8.00
N TRP A 205 -21.89 -0.04 7.77
CA TRP A 205 -22.50 -0.11 6.44
C TRP A 205 -22.67 1.28 5.83
N LYS A 206 -22.33 2.33 6.57
CA LYS A 206 -22.36 3.71 6.10
C LYS A 206 -20.96 4.09 5.65
N THR A 207 -20.81 4.22 4.35
CA THR A 207 -19.81 5.11 3.76
C THR A 207 -20.55 6.37 3.33
N GLU A 208 -20.22 7.54 3.87
CA GLU A 208 -20.59 8.78 3.18
C GLU A 208 -19.87 8.74 1.83
N SER A 209 -20.65 8.47 0.78
CA SER A 209 -20.15 8.27 -0.57
C SER A 209 -19.38 9.52 -1.01
N PHE A 210 -18.30 9.31 -1.74
CA PHE A 210 -17.52 10.33 -2.43
C PHE A 210 -18.41 11.03 -3.47
N THR A 211 -19.28 11.94 -3.05
CA THR A 211 -20.20 12.68 -3.93
C THR A 211 -19.49 13.42 -5.05
N ASP A 212 -18.20 13.72 -4.86
CA ASP A 212 -17.35 14.44 -5.81
C ASP A 212 -16.57 13.52 -6.76
N VAL A 213 -16.60 12.20 -6.56
CA VAL A 213 -15.94 11.20 -7.41
C VAL A 213 -17.02 10.36 -8.09
N ASP A 214 -17.70 10.95 -9.08
CA ASP A 214 -18.77 10.33 -9.90
C ASP A 214 -19.61 9.30 -9.13
N GLY A 215 -20.63 9.83 -8.44
CA GLY A 215 -21.50 9.06 -7.57
C GLY A 215 -21.87 7.69 -8.14
N ASN A 216 -21.42 6.65 -7.43
CA ASN A 216 -22.07 5.36 -7.34
C ASN A 216 -21.45 4.57 -6.18
N LYS A 217 -22.01 4.79 -4.99
CA LYS A 217 -22.10 3.76 -3.94
C LYS A 217 -23.56 3.68 -3.47
N ASP A 218 -24.44 3.46 -4.44
CA ASP A 218 -25.74 2.82 -4.23
C ASP A 218 -25.74 1.48 -4.98
#